data_AF-A0A9X2M8W6-F1
#
_entry.id   AF-A0A9X2M8W6-F1
#
_cell.length_a   1.000
_cell.length_b   1.000
_cell.length_c   1.000
_cell.angle_alpha   90.00
_cell.angle_beta   90.00
_cell.angle_gamma   90.00
#
_symmetry.space_group_name_H-M   'P 1'
#
loop_
_entity.id
_entity.type
_entity.pdbx_description
1 polymer ?
#
loop_
_entity_poly.entity_id
_entity_poly.type
_entity_poly.pdbx_seq_one_letter_code
_entity_poly.pdbx_strand_id
1 'polypeptide(L)' 'MDINAKIALNSLKMEIASELGYNYNGLTDKVESNAPQNTLMGHAKNVLAGEEVGGQVSKRLVEMGEKALLEKYNSEK' A
#
# COMPACT_ATOMS: atom_id res chain seq x y z
N MET A 1 -14.14 4.39 -8.23
CA MET A 1 -13.64 3.63 -7.06
C MET A 1 -14.55 3.97 -5.89
N ASP A 2 -15.01 2.97 -5.14
CA ASP A 2 -15.82 3.16 -3.95
C ASP A 2 -15.06 3.97 -2.89
N ILE A 3 -15.73 4.91 -2.20
CA ILE A 3 -15.06 5.82 -1.25
C ILE A 3 -14.53 5.10 -0.01
N ASN A 4 -15.25 4.07 0.46
CA ASN A 4 -14.82 3.26 1.59
C ASN A 4 -13.64 2.39 1.16
N ALA A 5 -13.67 1.84 -0.06
CA ALA A 5 -12.54 1.09 -0.61
C ALA A 5 -11.29 1.96 -0.71
N LYS A 6 -11.42 3.23 -1.11
CA LYS A 6 -10.29 4.17 -1.15
C LYS A 6 -9.72 4.43 0.24
N ILE A 7 -10.57 4.67 1.24
CA ILE A 7 -10.12 4.89 2.63
C ILE A 7 -9.39 3.66 3.15
N ALA A 8 -9.96 2.47 2.98
CA ALA A 8 -9.35 1.21 3.40
C ALA A 8 -8.00 0.96 2.70
N LEU A 9 -7.93 1.21 1.39
CA LEU A 9 -6.70 1.08 0.61
C LEU A 9 -5.61 2.03 1.11
N ASN A 10 -5.96 3.28 1.40
CA ASN A 10 -5.03 4.28 1.89
C ASN A 10 -4.52 3.92 3.30
N SER A 11 -5.37 3.38 4.16
CA SER A 11 -4.96 2.84 5.46
C SER A 11 -4.01 1.65 5.31
N LEU A 12 -4.29 0.71 4.41
CA LEU A 12 -3.41 -0.43 4.12
C LEU A 12 -2.05 0.03 3.59
N LYS A 13 -2.05 1.00 2.69
CA LYS A 13 -0.83 1.60 2.14
C LYS A 13 0.00 2.30 3.22
N MET A 14 -0.65 3.02 4.14
CA MET A 14 0.01 3.65 5.28
C MET A 14 0.65 2.61 6.22
N GLU A 15 -0.08 1.53 6.54
CA GLU A 15 0.40 0.43 7.36
C GLU A 15 1.66 -0.21 6.75
N ILE A 16 1.60 -0.59 5.47
CA ILE A 16 2.73 -1.20 4.76
C ILE A 16 3.91 -0.24 4.64
N ALA A 17 3.67 1.05 4.34
CA ALA A 17 4.74 2.04 4.30
C ALA A 17 5.46 2.13 5.65
N SER A 18 4.71 2.12 6.75
CA SER A 18 5.25 2.10 8.11
C SER A 18 6.07 0.84 8.38
N GLU A 19 5.58 -0.34 7.99
CA GLU A 19 6.31 -1.61 8.14
C GLU A 19 7.63 -1.65 7.37
N LEU A 20 7.66 -1.06 6.17
CA LEU A 20 8.85 -0.97 5.33
C LEU A 20 9.79 0.19 5.71
N GLY A 21 9.42 1.02 6.70
CA GLY A 21 10.24 2.14 7.18
C GLY A 21 10.19 3.39 6.28
N TYR A 22 9.15 3.52 5.46
CA TYR A 22 8.87 4.70 4.65
C TYR A 22 7.88 5.66 5.32
N ASN A 23 7.93 6.93 4.92
CA ASN A 23 6.97 7.92 5.36
C ASN A 23 5.72 7.87 4.48
N TYR A 24 4.55 8.02 5.10
CA TYR A 24 3.29 8.16 4.38
C TYR A 24 2.71 9.56 4.61
N ASN A 25 2.50 10.29 3.52
CA ASN A 25 1.90 11.62 3.54
C ASN A 25 0.38 11.50 3.42
N GLY A 26 -0.34 11.61 4.54
CA GLY A 26 -1.80 11.49 4.57
C GLY A 26 -2.58 12.57 3.81
N LEU A 27 -1.95 13.71 3.48
CA LEU A 27 -2.60 14.78 2.71
C LEU A 27 -2.51 14.52 1.20
N THR A 28 -1.39 13.96 0.74
CA THR A 28 -1.15 13.71 -0.70
C THR A 28 -1.25 12.24 -1.09
N ASP A 29 -1.43 11.34 -0.13
CA ASP A 29 -1.43 9.90 -0.33
C ASP A 29 -0.15 9.42 -1.04
N LYS A 30 0.99 9.97 -0.62
CA LYS A 30 2.31 9.62 -1.17
C LYS A 30 3.12 8.84 -0.16
N VAL A 31 3.88 7.87 -0.69
CA VAL A 31 4.96 7.21 0.05
C VAL A 31 6.24 7.95 -0.27
N GLU A 32 6.98 8.32 0.76
CA GLU A 32 8.21 9.09 0.66
C GLU A 32 9.32 8.36 1.41
N SER A 33 10.49 8.27 0.76
CA SER A 33 11.69 7.75 1.41
C SER A 33 12.24 8.74 2.43
N ASN A 34 13.11 8.28 3.32
CA ASN A 34 13.83 9.14 4.26
C ASN A 34 14.98 9.94 3.61
N ALA A 35 15.08 9.94 2.28
CA ALA A 35 16.14 10.65 1.56
C ALA A 35 15.89 12.17 1.49
N PRO A 36 16.94 12.98 1.25
CA PRO A 36 16.77 14.41 1.01
C PRO A 36 15.82 14.69 -0.16
N GLN A 37 14.70 15.33 0.14
CA GLN A 37 13.68 15.70 -0.84
C GLN A 37 14.20 16.80 -1.77
N ASN A 38 13.59 16.95 -2.95
CA ASN A 38 14.00 17.90 -4.00
C ASN A 38 15.41 17.66 -4.58
N THR A 39 15.91 16.43 -4.48
CA THR A 39 17.13 15.99 -5.14
C THR A 39 16.81 14.87 -6.11
N LEU A 40 17.59 14.71 -7.19
CA LEU A 40 17.41 13.60 -8.14
C LEU A 40 17.42 12.24 -7.43
N MET A 41 18.33 12.06 -6.46
CA MET A 41 18.42 10.86 -5.66
C MET A 41 17.20 10.65 -4.75
N GLY A 42 16.69 11.71 -4.12
CA GLY A 42 15.48 11.66 -3.31
C GLY A 42 14.25 11.29 -4.13
N HIS A 43 14.09 11.87 -5.32
CA HIS A 43 13.02 11.51 -6.25
C HIS A 43 13.10 10.04 -6.67
N ALA A 44 14.29 9.56 -7.05
CA ALA A 44 14.49 8.15 -7.39
C ALA A 44 14.13 7.21 -6.23
N LYS A 45 14.55 7.55 -5.00
CA LYS A 45 14.21 6.76 -3.81
C LYS A 45 12.72 6.78 -3.46
N ASN A 46 12.01 7.89 -3.71
CA ASN A 46 10.57 7.94 -3.53
C ASN A 46 9.82 7.07 -4.54
N VAL A 47 10.30 7.00 -5.79
CA VAL A 47 9.74 6.09 -6.80
C VAL A 47 9.89 4.65 -6.34
N LEU A 48 11.09 4.23 -5.94
CA LEU A 48 11.34 2.89 -5.43
C LEU A 48 10.49 2.57 -4.20
N ALA A 49 10.38 3.50 -3.24
CA ALA A 49 9.52 3.34 -2.07
C ALA A 49 8.04 3.15 -2.46
N GLY A 50 7.57 3.90 -3.45
CA GLY A 50 6.22 3.76 -3.99
C GLY A 50 5.99 2.41 -4.68
N GLU A 51 6.97 1.91 -5.44
CA GLU A 51 6.92 0.60 -6.09
C GLU A 51 6.89 -0.54 -5.06
N GLU A 52 7.76 -0.50 -4.07
CA GLU A 52 7.83 -1.52 -3.02
C GLU A 52 6.52 -1.59 -2.21
N VAL A 53 6.03 -0.44 -1.73
CA VAL A 53 4.76 -0.37 -1.01
C VAL A 53 3.60 -0.80 -1.91
N GLY A 54 3.54 -0.31 -3.15
CA GLY A 54 2.46 -0.64 -4.09
C GLY A 54 2.41 -2.13 -4.43
N GLY A 55 3.57 -2.77 -4.58
CA GLY A 55 3.68 -4.21 -4.79
C GLY A 55 3.16 -5.01 -3.59
N GLN A 56 3.52 -4.62 -2.37
CA GLN A 56 3.02 -5.26 -1.14
C GLN A 56 1.52 -5.04 -0.93
N VAL A 57 1.00 -3.84 -1.21
CA VAL A 57 -0.45 -3.54 -1.17
C VAL A 57 -1.19 -4.50 -2.10
N SER A 58 -0.72 -4.63 -3.34
CA SER A 58 -1.34 -5.49 -4.34
C SER A 58 -1.32 -6.95 -3.90
N LYS A 59 -0.19 -7.43 -3.37
CA LYS A 59 -0.06 -8.79 -2.84
C LYS A 59 -1.06 -9.06 -1.72
N ARG A 60 -1.13 -8.19 -0.70
CA ARG A 60 -2.07 -8.38 0.44
C ARG A 60 -3.53 -8.36 -0.01
N LEU A 61 -3.91 -7.51 -0.96
CA LEU A 61 -5.26 -7.49 -1.50
C LEU A 61 -5.63 -8.80 -2.20
N VAL A 62 -4.70 -9.39 -2.96
CA VAL A 62 -4.89 -10.69 -3.61
C VAL A 62 -5.07 -11.77 -2.55
N GLU A 63 -4.21 -11.83 -1.53
CA GLU A 63 -4.31 -12.81 -0.43
C GLU A 63 -5.65 -12.71 0.32
N MET A 64 -6.14 -11.50 0.59
CA MET A 64 -7.45 -11.29 1.19
C MET A 64 -8.59 -11.77 0.29
N GLY A 65 -8.49 -11.51 -1.02
CA GLY A 65 -9.47 -11.98 -2.00
C GLY A 65 -9.51 -13.50 -2.09
N GLU A 66 -8.35 -14.16 -2.16
CA GLU A 66 -8.23 -15.62 -2.15
C GLU A 66 -8.85 -16.22 -0.89
N LYS A 67 -8.54 -15.66 0.28
CA LYS A 67 -9.11 -16.10 1.56
C LYS A 67 -10.63 -15.97 1.59
N ALA A 68 -11.17 -14.82 1.17
CA ALA A 68 -12.61 -14.59 1.14
C ALA A 68 -13.33 -15.56 0.19
N LEU A 69 -12.72 -15.90 -0.94
CA LEU A 69 -13.26 -16.89 -1.88
C LEU A 69 -13.28 -18.29 -1.27
N LEU A 70 -12.21 -18.71 -0.58
CA LEU A 70 -12.15 -20.01 0.10
C LEU A 70 -13.18 -20.11 1.24
N GLU A 71 -13.31 -19.06 2.05
CA GLU A 71 -14.32 -18.99 3.12
C GLU A 71 -15.73 -19.12 2.56
N LYS A 72 -16.03 -18.39 1.48
CA LYS A 72 -17.32 -18.49 0.80
C LYS A 72 -17.59 -19.91 0.31
N TYR A 73 -16.64 -20.53 -0.39
CA TYR A 73 -16.77 -21.91 -0.87
C TYR A 73 -17.04 -22.90 0.26
N ASN A 74 -16.34 -22.76 1.40
CA ASN A 74 -16.52 -23.65 2.55
C ASN A 74 -17.84 -23.40 3.30
N SER A 75 -18.39 -22.18 3.25
CA SER A 75 -19.67 -21.84 3.88
C SER A 75 -20.90 -22.27 3.07
N GLU A 76 -20.74 -22.45 1.76
CA GLU A 76 -21.77 -22.91 0.83
C GLU A 76 -21.81 -24.44 0.69
N LYS A 77 -20.95 -25.15 1.43
CA LYS A 77 -20.77 -26.61 1.42
C LYS A 77 -21.38 -27.25 2.66
#